data_AF-A0A0C9QLB3-F1
#
_entry.id   AF-A0A0C9QLB3-F1
#
_cell.length_a   1.000
_cell.length_b   1.000
_cell.length_c   1.000
_cell.angle_alpha   90.00
_cell.angle_beta   90.00
_cell.angle_gamma   90.00
#
_symmetry.space_group_name_H-M   'P 1'
#
loop_
_entity.id
_entity.type
_entity.pdbx_description
1 polymer ?
#
loop_
_entity_poly.entity_id
_entity_poly.type
_entity_poly.pdbx_seq_one_letter_code
_entity_poly.pdbx_strand_id
1 'polypeptide(L)'
;MIVKGILGVLLAIGASYYFVGPILLNDKPHEVPKLVEKNWGPAGVKEDSSIRPFKIDIPKDVIVDLQKRLSNTRELTPPLENTGWTYGISGASLTKILDHWRNKYDWYKRQELLNKYPQFLTRIQGLDIHYIHAKPAKTVSNGKTLRVLPLLIVHGWPGSVVEFQKIIPMLTTPRPDADFVFEVIAPSLPGYGFSQGAVRPGLGHA
;
A
#
# COMPACT_ATOMS: atom_id res chain seq x y z
N MET A 1 -25.36 -51.31 29.96
CA MET A 1 -24.93 -50.91 28.59
C MET A 1 -24.72 -49.40 28.45
N ILE A 2 -25.52 -48.56 29.11
CA ILE A 2 -25.48 -47.08 29.03
C ILE A 2 -24.16 -46.46 29.57
N VAL A 3 -23.61 -47.00 30.66
CA VAL A 3 -22.40 -46.44 31.32
C VAL A 3 -21.13 -46.51 30.44
N LYS A 4 -20.98 -47.57 29.64
CA LYS A 4 -19.82 -47.72 28.73
C LYS A 4 -19.88 -46.73 27.56
N GLY A 5 -21.09 -46.39 27.09
CA GLY A 5 -21.29 -45.37 26.05
C GLY A 5 -20.95 -43.97 26.53
N ILE A 6 -21.34 -43.62 27.76
CA ILE A 6 -21.04 -42.31 28.37
C ILE A 6 -19.53 -42.12 28.56
N LEU A 7 -18.82 -43.16 29.03
CA LEU A 7 -17.37 -43.10 29.22
C LEU A 7 -16.61 -42.90 27.90
N GLY A 8 -17.06 -43.56 26.82
CA GLY A 8 -16.48 -43.40 25.48
C GLY A 8 -16.62 -41.98 24.93
N VAL A 9 -17.78 -41.33 25.14
CA VAL A 9 -18.02 -39.95 24.71
C VAL A 9 -17.16 -38.96 25.50
N LEU A 10 -17.03 -39.14 26.82
CA LEU A 10 -16.19 -38.28 27.66
C LEU A 10 -14.71 -38.38 27.28
N LEU A 11 -14.22 -39.58 26.96
CA LEU A 11 -12.85 -39.78 26.48
C LEU A 11 -12.61 -39.11 25.12
N ALA A 12 -13.59 -39.18 24.20
CA ALA A 12 -13.49 -38.52 22.90
C ALA A 12 -13.49 -36.98 23.02
N ILE A 13 -14.30 -36.41 23.92
CA ILE A 13 -14.31 -34.96 24.20
C ILE A 13 -12.98 -34.55 24.85
N GLY A 14 -12.50 -35.31 25.83
CA GLY A 14 -11.22 -35.05 26.48
C GLY A 14 -10.04 -35.11 25.52
N ALA A 15 -10.01 -36.12 24.64
CA ALA A 15 -9.00 -36.22 23.59
C ALA A 15 -9.10 -35.06 22.59
N SER A 16 -10.30 -34.70 22.14
CA SER A 16 -10.52 -33.54 21.26
C SER A 16 -10.05 -32.24 21.91
N TYR A 17 -10.37 -32.00 23.18
CA TYR A 17 -9.90 -30.82 23.91
C TYR A 17 -8.38 -30.83 24.09
N TYR A 18 -7.76 -31.98 24.32
CA TYR A 18 -6.31 -32.11 24.48
C TYR A 18 -5.54 -31.89 23.16
N PHE A 19 -6.04 -32.43 22.04
CA PHE A 19 -5.36 -32.33 20.74
C PHE A 19 -5.70 -31.05 19.96
N VAL A 20 -6.94 -30.57 20.06
CA VAL A 20 -7.47 -29.46 19.26
C VAL A 20 -7.55 -28.17 20.09
N GLY A 21 -7.75 -28.26 21.41
CA GLY A 21 -7.80 -27.10 22.31
C GLY A 21 -6.56 -26.21 22.23
N PRO A 22 -5.32 -26.75 22.27
CA PRO A 22 -4.11 -25.96 22.10
C PRO A 22 -3.90 -25.39 20.70
N ILE A 23 -4.74 -25.70 19.72
CA ILE A 23 -4.70 -25.12 18.36
C ILE A 23 -5.77 -24.05 18.23
N LEU A 24 -6.97 -24.30 18.76
CA LEU A 24 -8.11 -23.36 18.72
C LEU A 24 -8.08 -22.29 19.81
N LEU A 25 -7.39 -22.54 20.94
CA LEU A 25 -7.30 -21.65 22.11
C LEU A 25 -5.88 -21.09 22.29
N ASN A 26 -5.00 -21.24 21.30
CA ASN A 26 -3.65 -20.67 21.37
C ASN A 26 -3.70 -19.17 21.09
N ASP A 27 -4.15 -18.42 22.07
CA ASP A 27 -4.09 -16.95 22.08
C ASP A 27 -2.70 -16.44 22.45
N LYS A 28 -1.67 -17.30 22.47
CA LYS A 28 -0.30 -16.86 22.70
C LYS A 28 0.07 -15.88 21.58
N PRO A 29 0.37 -14.61 21.90
CA PRO A 29 0.79 -13.65 20.90
C PRO A 29 1.98 -14.25 20.15
N HIS A 30 1.93 -14.21 18.82
CA HIS A 30 3.10 -14.55 18.04
C HIS A 30 4.27 -13.69 18.49
N GLU A 31 5.40 -14.32 18.85
CA GLU A 31 6.61 -13.56 19.19
C GLU A 31 7.02 -12.76 17.97
N VAL A 32 7.03 -11.43 18.11
CA VAL A 32 7.49 -10.54 17.05
C VAL A 32 8.99 -10.80 16.84
N PRO A 33 9.43 -11.12 15.61
CA PRO A 33 10.84 -11.32 15.32
C PRO A 33 11.65 -10.11 15.77
N LYS A 34 12.76 -10.34 16.49
CA LYS A 34 13.73 -9.29 16.79
C LYS A 34 14.51 -8.99 15.52
N LEU A 35 14.13 -7.93 14.82
CA LEU A 35 14.83 -7.48 13.63
C LEU A 35 16.08 -6.70 14.02
N VAL A 36 17.15 -6.87 13.24
CA VAL A 36 18.35 -6.05 13.40
C VAL A 36 18.03 -4.65 12.92
N GLU A 37 18.14 -3.67 13.81
CA GLU A 37 18.02 -2.24 13.50
C GLU A 37 19.22 -1.79 12.65
N LYS A 38 19.15 -2.10 11.36
CA LYS A 38 20.14 -1.69 10.37
C LYS A 38 19.77 -0.31 9.84
N ASN A 39 20.65 0.68 9.96
CA ASN A 39 20.50 1.93 9.25
C ASN A 39 20.62 1.68 7.73
N TRP A 40 19.68 2.19 6.94
CA TRP A 40 19.63 2.11 5.47
C TRP A 40 19.83 3.46 4.77
N GLY A 41 19.79 4.57 5.52
CA GLY A 41 20.07 5.92 5.04
C GLY A 41 21.54 6.33 5.12
N PRO A 42 21.88 7.57 4.72
CA PRO A 42 23.23 8.10 4.78
C PRO A 42 23.84 8.05 6.19
N ALA A 43 25.18 7.96 6.26
CA ALA A 43 25.89 8.02 7.53
C ALA A 43 25.69 9.39 8.21
N GLY A 44 25.57 9.40 9.55
CA GLY A 44 25.41 10.63 10.33
C GLY A 44 23.98 11.20 10.38
N VAL A 45 23.03 10.63 9.65
CA VAL A 45 21.61 10.97 9.80
C VAL A 45 21.11 10.47 11.16
N LYS A 46 20.59 11.39 11.97
CA LYS A 46 19.96 11.05 13.25
C LYS A 46 18.55 10.53 13.01
N GLU A 47 18.17 9.51 13.77
CA GLU A 47 16.79 9.07 13.84
C GLU A 47 15.90 10.21 14.32
N ASP A 48 14.68 10.25 13.79
CA ASP A 48 13.68 11.26 14.07
C ASP A 48 12.32 10.58 14.10
N SER A 49 11.78 10.42 15.30
CA SER A 49 10.49 9.78 15.52
C SER A 49 9.31 10.71 15.22
N SER A 50 9.54 11.94 14.75
CA SER A 50 8.45 12.85 14.39
C SER A 50 7.72 12.39 13.12
N ILE A 51 6.40 12.54 13.15
CA ILE A 51 5.53 12.35 11.99
C ILE A 51 5.30 13.72 11.37
N ARG A 52 5.80 13.91 10.15
CA ARG A 52 5.79 15.21 9.45
C ARG A 52 4.73 15.20 8.36
N PRO A 53 3.80 16.18 8.31
CA PRO A 53 2.87 16.29 7.20
C PRO A 53 3.61 16.43 5.87
N PHE A 54 3.09 15.75 4.84
CA PHE A 54 3.63 15.79 3.49
C PHE A 54 2.51 16.18 2.51
N LYS A 55 2.87 16.99 1.52
CA LYS A 55 2.00 17.38 0.42
C LYS A 55 2.80 17.27 -0.87
N ILE A 56 2.23 16.61 -1.87
CA ILE A 56 2.82 16.53 -3.19
C ILE A 56 2.73 17.90 -3.83
N ASP A 57 3.88 18.50 -4.10
CA ASP A 57 3.98 19.80 -4.76
C ASP A 57 5.08 19.74 -5.82
N ILE A 58 4.69 19.47 -7.06
CA ILE A 58 5.61 19.29 -8.17
C ILE A 58 5.88 20.64 -8.84
N PRO A 59 7.14 21.08 -8.90
CA PRO A 59 7.51 22.33 -9.52
C PRO A 59 7.13 22.42 -11.01
N LYS A 60 6.79 23.63 -11.45
CA LYS A 60 6.35 23.88 -12.83
C LYS A 60 7.40 23.54 -13.88
N ASP A 61 8.67 23.78 -13.59
CA ASP A 61 9.80 23.47 -14.45
C ASP A 61 9.93 21.96 -14.71
N VAL A 62 9.61 21.10 -13.74
CA VAL A 62 9.53 19.64 -13.95
C VAL A 62 8.48 19.29 -15.01
N ILE A 63 7.33 19.95 -14.98
CA ILE A 63 6.25 19.72 -15.97
C ILE A 63 6.60 20.30 -17.34
N VAL A 64 7.27 21.44 -17.37
CA VAL A 64 7.80 22.01 -18.62
C VAL A 64 8.85 21.09 -19.25
N ASP A 65 9.78 20.55 -18.45
CA ASP A 65 10.77 19.58 -18.92
C ASP A 65 10.11 18.31 -19.46
N LEU A 66 9.11 17.76 -18.74
CA LEU A 66 8.32 16.63 -19.21
C LEU A 66 7.67 16.91 -20.57
N GLN A 67 7.02 18.06 -20.72
CA GLN A 67 6.37 18.43 -21.99
C GLN A 67 7.37 18.59 -23.13
N LYS A 68 8.55 19.17 -22.86
CA LYS A 68 9.65 19.26 -23.83
C LYS A 68 10.13 17.87 -24.27
N ARG A 69 10.30 16.93 -23.34
CA ARG A 69 10.70 15.55 -23.67
C ARG A 69 9.64 14.83 -24.48
N LEU A 70 8.38 14.93 -24.07
CA LEU A 70 7.26 14.35 -24.82
C LEU A 70 7.18 14.92 -26.24
N SER A 71 7.42 16.22 -26.43
CA SER A 71 7.36 16.87 -27.75
C SER A 71 8.51 16.47 -28.68
N ASN A 72 9.66 16.11 -28.11
CA ASN A 72 10.85 15.67 -28.86
C ASN A 72 10.93 14.14 -29.02
N THR A 73 9.87 13.40 -28.72
CA THR A 73 9.84 11.95 -28.94
C THR A 73 10.00 11.63 -30.42
N ARG A 74 10.92 10.71 -30.74
CA ARG A 74 11.15 10.22 -32.11
C ARG A 74 9.92 9.47 -32.64
N GLU A 75 9.81 9.42 -33.96
CA GLU A 75 8.83 8.57 -34.63
C GLU A 75 9.05 7.09 -34.26
N LEU A 76 7.95 6.41 -33.90
CA LEU A 76 7.98 5.01 -33.48
C LEU A 76 7.79 4.11 -34.70
N THR A 77 8.52 3.00 -34.74
CA THR A 77 8.42 2.00 -35.81
C THR A 77 6.99 1.44 -35.89
N PRO A 78 6.40 1.34 -37.10
CA PRO A 78 5.11 0.68 -37.28
C PRO A 78 5.15 -0.78 -36.80
N PRO A 79 4.07 -1.29 -36.19
CA PRO A 79 4.03 -2.68 -35.76
C PRO A 79 3.88 -3.63 -36.96
N LEU A 80 4.29 -4.88 -36.77
CA LEU A 80 3.93 -5.97 -37.67
C LEU A 80 2.41 -6.18 -37.69
N GLU A 81 1.88 -6.52 -38.86
CA GLU A 81 0.45 -6.77 -39.05
C GLU A 81 -0.04 -7.91 -38.15
N ASN A 82 -1.23 -7.72 -37.54
CA ASN A 82 -1.96 -8.74 -36.77
C ASN A 82 -1.20 -9.38 -35.58
N THR A 83 -0.20 -8.71 -35.00
CA THR A 83 0.60 -9.26 -33.88
C THR A 83 0.03 -8.96 -32.48
N GLY A 84 -0.90 -8.00 -32.37
CA GLY A 84 -1.44 -7.57 -31.08
C GLY A 84 -0.33 -7.11 -30.12
N TRP A 85 -0.23 -7.73 -28.95
CA TRP A 85 0.76 -7.41 -27.90
C TRP A 85 1.81 -8.52 -27.70
N THR A 86 1.87 -9.50 -28.61
CA THR A 86 2.77 -10.66 -28.48
C THR A 86 4.26 -10.29 -28.56
N TYR A 87 4.59 -9.11 -29.08
CA TYR A 87 5.93 -8.53 -29.15
C TYR A 87 6.10 -7.33 -28.20
N GLY A 88 5.26 -7.24 -27.17
CA GLY A 88 5.21 -6.08 -26.27
C GLY A 88 4.32 -4.96 -26.80
N ILE A 89 4.53 -3.73 -26.29
CA ILE A 89 3.70 -2.59 -26.67
C ILE A 89 3.96 -2.19 -28.13
N SER A 90 2.90 -2.13 -28.93
CA SER A 90 3.00 -1.71 -30.33
C SER A 90 3.35 -0.22 -30.45
N GLY A 91 4.09 0.17 -31.50
CA GLY A 91 4.36 1.57 -31.80
C GLY A 91 3.07 2.39 -31.95
N ALA A 92 2.03 1.81 -32.56
CA ALA A 92 0.71 2.44 -32.68
C ALA A 92 0.03 2.69 -31.33
N SER A 93 0.11 1.74 -30.39
CA SER A 93 -0.42 1.88 -29.02
C SER A 93 0.36 2.95 -28.23
N LEU A 94 1.69 2.90 -28.28
CA LEU A 94 2.53 3.84 -27.54
C LEU A 94 2.35 5.27 -28.07
N THR A 95 2.22 5.47 -29.39
CA THR A 95 1.90 6.78 -29.97
C THR A 95 0.62 7.38 -29.40
N LYS A 96 -0.45 6.58 -29.22
CA LYS A 96 -1.71 7.05 -28.61
C LYS A 96 -1.54 7.44 -27.14
N ILE A 97 -0.74 6.69 -26.38
CA ILE A 97 -0.44 7.00 -24.98
C ILE A 97 0.35 8.31 -24.88
N LEU A 98 1.38 8.47 -25.71
CA LEU A 98 2.21 9.68 -25.75
C LEU A 98 1.41 10.90 -26.18
N ASP A 99 0.52 10.77 -27.16
CA ASP A 99 -0.40 11.83 -27.57
C ASP A 99 -1.30 12.28 -26.42
N HIS A 100 -1.92 11.33 -25.72
CA HIS A 100 -2.74 11.64 -24.55
C HIS A 100 -1.92 12.34 -23.46
N TRP A 101 -0.73 11.83 -23.16
CA TRP A 101 0.13 12.39 -22.11
C TRP A 101 0.58 13.82 -22.45
N ARG A 102 0.93 14.06 -23.71
CA ARG A 102 1.33 15.39 -24.19
C ARG A 102 0.17 16.38 -24.17
N ASN A 103 -0.98 15.97 -24.70
CA ASN A 103 -2.02 16.91 -25.11
C ASN A 103 -3.26 16.95 -24.21
N LYS A 104 -3.48 15.95 -23.36
CA LYS A 104 -4.74 15.76 -22.62
C LYS A 104 -4.56 15.53 -21.12
N TYR A 105 -3.38 15.08 -20.70
CA TYR A 105 -3.14 14.73 -19.32
C TYR A 105 -2.78 15.95 -18.47
N ASP A 106 -3.66 16.30 -17.53
CA ASP A 106 -3.48 17.40 -16.60
C ASP A 106 -2.79 16.91 -15.31
N TRP A 107 -1.50 17.25 -15.17
CA TRP A 107 -0.70 16.89 -14.00
C TRP A 107 -1.21 17.55 -12.71
N TYR A 108 -1.63 18.81 -12.75
CA TYR A 108 -2.03 19.52 -11.54
C TYR A 108 -3.37 19.01 -11.01
N LYS A 109 -4.30 18.68 -11.92
CA LYS A 109 -5.53 17.95 -11.54
C LYS A 109 -5.22 16.60 -10.93
N ARG A 110 -4.17 15.91 -11.40
CA ARG A 110 -3.72 14.65 -10.79
C ARG A 110 -3.10 14.88 -9.41
N GLN A 111 -2.26 15.89 -9.24
CA GLN A 111 -1.65 16.28 -7.97
C GLN A 111 -2.72 16.60 -6.92
N GLU A 112 -3.74 17.38 -7.28
CA GLU A 112 -4.88 17.66 -6.40
C GLU A 112 -5.59 16.38 -5.96
N LEU A 113 -5.82 15.46 -6.89
CA LEU A 113 -6.45 14.16 -6.60
C LEU A 113 -5.59 13.30 -5.66
N LEU A 114 -4.27 13.29 -5.83
CA LEU A 114 -3.35 12.56 -4.96
C LEU A 114 -3.30 13.15 -3.55
N ASN A 115 -3.36 14.47 -3.43
CA ASN A 115 -3.37 15.20 -2.16
C ASN A 115 -4.73 15.18 -1.42
N LYS A 116 -5.75 14.47 -1.91
CA LYS A 116 -7.04 14.35 -1.21
C LYS A 116 -6.94 13.63 0.14
N TYR A 117 -5.93 12.78 0.31
CA TYR A 117 -5.71 12.05 1.56
C TYR A 117 -4.55 12.66 2.34
N PRO A 118 -4.62 12.68 3.69
CA PRO A 118 -3.50 13.06 4.53
C PRO A 118 -2.28 12.16 4.25
N GLN A 119 -1.14 12.79 3.98
CA GLN A 119 0.13 12.12 3.71
C GLN A 119 1.18 12.62 4.68
N PHE A 120 2.15 11.75 4.97
CA PHE A 120 3.17 12.01 5.99
C PHE A 120 4.52 11.42 5.57
N LEU A 121 5.57 11.96 6.18
CA LEU A 121 6.91 11.40 6.20
C LEU A 121 7.30 11.12 7.65
N THR A 122 7.94 9.98 7.88
CA THR A 122 8.57 9.65 9.16
C THR A 122 9.91 8.98 8.90
N ARG A 123 10.87 9.10 9.83
CA ARG A 123 12.17 8.45 9.67
C ARG A 123 12.16 7.07 10.29
N ILE A 124 12.53 6.07 9.51
CA ILE A 124 12.65 4.69 9.95
C ILE A 124 13.97 4.16 9.43
N GLN A 125 14.87 3.76 10.34
CA GLN A 125 16.16 3.15 9.99
C GLN A 125 16.96 4.03 9.00
N GLY A 126 16.99 5.34 9.26
CA GLY A 126 17.69 6.34 8.47
C GLY A 126 17.02 6.76 7.14
N LEU A 127 15.87 6.19 6.79
CA LEU A 127 15.13 6.55 5.57
C LEU A 127 13.86 7.33 5.90
N ASP A 128 13.61 8.40 5.16
CA ASP A 128 12.29 9.04 5.16
C ASP A 128 11.30 8.19 4.37
N ILE A 129 10.30 7.67 5.09
CA ILE A 129 9.25 6.81 4.55
C ILE A 129 7.97 7.62 4.41
N HIS A 130 7.49 7.70 3.18
CA HIS A 130 6.21 8.30 2.83
C HIS A 130 5.06 7.33 3.08
N TYR A 131 3.95 7.82 3.63
CA TYR A 131 2.70 7.06 3.71
C TYR A 131 1.46 7.95 3.68
N ILE A 132 0.37 7.38 3.15
CA ILE A 132 -0.98 7.91 3.34
C ILE A 132 -1.53 7.37 4.66
N HIS A 133 -2.18 8.23 5.45
CA HIS A 133 -2.97 7.82 6.61
C HIS A 133 -4.39 8.35 6.48
N ALA A 134 -5.29 7.51 5.97
CA ALA A 134 -6.68 7.84 5.77
C ALA A 134 -7.51 7.32 6.95
N LYS A 135 -7.99 8.25 7.77
CA LYS A 135 -8.89 7.95 8.90
C LYS A 135 -10.35 7.93 8.43
N PRO A 136 -11.22 7.13 9.07
CA PRO A 136 -12.64 7.16 8.76
C PRO A 136 -13.25 8.52 9.12
N ALA A 137 -14.04 9.08 8.20
CA ALA A 137 -14.71 10.36 8.42
C ALA A 137 -15.85 10.27 9.45
N LYS A 138 -16.38 9.07 9.68
CA LYS A 138 -17.44 8.78 10.65
C LYS A 138 -17.08 7.49 11.39
N THR A 139 -17.32 7.47 12.68
CA THR A 139 -17.10 6.30 13.56
C THR A 139 -18.40 5.82 14.20
N VAL A 140 -19.56 6.29 13.71
CA VAL A 140 -20.88 5.89 14.19
C VAL A 140 -21.72 5.43 13.01
N SER A 141 -22.42 4.30 13.18
CA SER A 141 -23.37 3.76 12.22
C SER A 141 -24.54 3.12 12.97
N ASN A 142 -25.78 3.38 12.53
CA ASN A 142 -27.00 2.86 13.17
C ASN A 142 -27.05 3.08 14.70
N GLY A 143 -26.61 4.24 15.17
CA GLY A 143 -26.59 4.59 16.60
C GLY A 143 -25.52 3.87 17.43
N LYS A 144 -24.61 3.11 16.81
CA LYS A 144 -23.52 2.41 17.48
C LYS A 144 -22.16 3.00 17.11
N THR A 145 -21.30 3.14 18.10
CA THR A 145 -19.88 3.48 17.89
C THR A 145 -19.17 2.26 17.32
N LEU A 146 -18.47 2.46 16.21
CA LEU A 146 -17.71 1.44 15.51
C LEU A 146 -16.30 1.35 16.05
N ARG A 147 -15.77 0.12 16.07
CA ARG A 147 -14.34 -0.11 16.33
C ARG A 147 -13.53 0.43 15.14
N VAL A 148 -12.48 1.21 15.41
CA VAL A 148 -11.53 1.65 14.37
C VAL A 148 -10.38 0.64 14.32
N LEU A 149 -10.22 -0.03 13.18
CA LEU A 149 -9.18 -1.03 12.98
C LEU A 149 -8.09 -0.48 12.06
N PRO A 150 -6.80 -0.48 12.47
CA PRO A 150 -5.71 -0.08 11.58
C PRO A 150 -5.47 -1.16 10.52
N LEU A 151 -5.44 -0.75 9.26
CA LEU A 151 -5.17 -1.62 8.12
C LEU A 151 -3.95 -1.08 7.36
N LEU A 152 -2.85 -1.82 7.40
CA LEU A 152 -1.68 -1.61 6.55
C LEU A 152 -1.93 -2.25 5.18
N ILE A 153 -1.90 -1.45 4.11
CA ILE A 153 -1.97 -1.93 2.73
C ILE A 153 -0.68 -1.61 1.99
N VAL A 154 -0.12 -2.61 1.31
CA VAL A 154 1.22 -2.54 0.70
C VAL A 154 1.11 -2.79 -0.79
N HIS A 155 1.68 -1.89 -1.60
CA HIS A 155 1.67 -2.01 -3.06
C HIS A 155 2.84 -2.87 -3.55
N GLY A 156 2.82 -3.24 -4.84
CA GLY A 156 3.90 -3.98 -5.49
C GLY A 156 4.67 -3.17 -6.53
N TRP A 157 5.37 -3.87 -7.42
CA TRP A 157 5.95 -3.33 -8.66
C TRP A 157 5.16 -3.82 -9.87
N PRO A 158 4.92 -2.99 -10.91
CA PRO A 158 5.33 -1.59 -11.12
C PRO A 158 4.34 -0.57 -10.52
N GLY A 159 3.73 -0.92 -9.39
CA GLY A 159 2.68 -0.15 -8.71
C GLY A 159 3.18 0.95 -7.77
N SER A 160 2.23 1.56 -7.06
CA SER A 160 2.47 2.56 -6.02
C SER A 160 1.21 2.79 -5.17
N VAL A 161 1.31 3.60 -4.12
CA VAL A 161 0.16 4.01 -3.28
C VAL A 161 -1.03 4.60 -4.06
N VAL A 162 -0.78 5.01 -5.31
CA VAL A 162 -1.80 5.47 -6.27
C VAL A 162 -2.89 4.43 -6.50
N GLU A 163 -2.56 3.14 -6.44
CA GLU A 163 -3.50 2.04 -6.66
C GLU A 163 -4.66 2.04 -5.66
N PHE A 164 -4.41 2.58 -4.45
CA PHE A 164 -5.36 2.55 -3.35
C PHE A 164 -6.39 3.68 -3.38
N GLN A 165 -6.27 4.66 -4.26
CA GLN A 165 -7.16 5.83 -4.28
C GLN A 165 -8.65 5.48 -4.36
N LYS A 166 -9.00 4.38 -5.04
CA LYS A 166 -10.40 3.94 -5.17
C LYS A 166 -10.88 3.08 -3.99
N ILE A 167 -9.97 2.35 -3.32
CA ILE A 167 -10.33 1.42 -2.25
C ILE A 167 -10.33 2.09 -0.87
N ILE A 168 -9.47 3.09 -0.64
CA ILE A 168 -9.45 3.87 0.61
C ILE A 168 -10.86 4.32 1.03
N PRO A 169 -11.67 5.01 0.19
CA PRO A 169 -12.98 5.46 0.64
C PRO A 169 -13.95 4.30 0.93
N MET A 170 -13.78 3.14 0.29
CA MET A 170 -14.60 1.95 0.58
C MET A 170 -14.25 1.32 1.94
N LEU A 171 -12.98 1.41 2.34
CA LEU A 171 -12.47 0.87 3.60
C LEU A 171 -12.72 1.81 4.79
N THR A 172 -12.65 3.12 4.55
CA THR A 172 -12.79 4.16 5.58
C THR A 172 -14.23 4.68 5.73
N THR A 173 -15.19 4.11 5.00
CA THR A 173 -16.61 4.46 5.12
C THR A 173 -17.34 3.39 5.94
N PRO A 174 -18.03 3.77 7.03
CA PRO A 174 -18.88 2.86 7.79
C PRO A 174 -19.89 2.11 6.91
N ARG A 175 -20.00 0.80 7.14
CA ARG A 175 -21.06 -0.01 6.54
C ARG A 175 -22.13 -0.37 7.58
N PRO A 176 -23.41 -0.48 7.20
CA PRO A 176 -24.49 -0.82 8.14
C PRO A 176 -24.35 -2.22 8.77
N ASP A 177 -23.68 -3.14 8.07
CA ASP A 177 -23.49 -4.55 8.41
C ASP A 177 -22.19 -4.83 9.20
N ALA A 178 -21.36 -3.81 9.42
CA ALA A 178 -20.09 -3.93 10.13
C ALA A 178 -20.13 -3.19 11.47
N ASP A 179 -19.57 -3.81 12.51
CA ASP A 179 -19.36 -3.18 13.83
C ASP A 179 -17.98 -2.48 13.93
N PHE A 180 -17.28 -2.38 12.80
CA PHE A 180 -15.97 -1.74 12.67
C PHE A 180 -15.88 -0.92 11.38
N VAL A 181 -14.86 -0.06 11.34
CA VAL A 181 -14.43 0.68 10.16
C VAL A 181 -12.90 0.73 10.15
N PHE A 182 -12.27 0.75 8.97
CA PHE A 182 -10.82 0.82 8.91
C PHE A 182 -10.32 2.27 8.98
N GLU A 183 -9.17 2.46 9.64
CA GLU A 183 -8.23 3.49 9.20
C GLU A 183 -7.15 2.82 8.34
N VAL A 184 -6.75 3.47 7.25
CA VAL A 184 -5.85 2.90 6.26
C VAL A 184 -4.49 3.58 6.35
N ILE A 185 -3.44 2.77 6.47
CA ILE A 185 -2.04 3.17 6.37
C ILE A 185 -1.49 2.57 5.07
N ALA A 186 -1.07 3.41 4.14
CA ALA A 186 -0.55 2.98 2.85
C ALA A 186 0.83 3.61 2.57
N PRO A 187 1.93 2.93 2.94
CA PRO A 187 3.27 3.42 2.70
C PRO A 187 3.67 3.28 1.23
N SER A 188 4.51 4.22 0.76
CA SER A 188 5.37 3.94 -0.38
C SER A 188 6.54 3.08 0.09
N LEU A 189 6.77 1.96 -0.59
CA LEU A 189 7.91 1.08 -0.30
C LEU A 189 9.25 1.87 -0.38
N PRO A 190 10.30 1.47 0.36
CA PRO A 190 11.62 2.09 0.22
C PRO A 190 12.09 2.13 -1.24
N GLY A 191 12.48 3.31 -1.72
CA GLY A 191 12.84 3.56 -3.12
C GLY A 191 11.67 3.73 -4.11
N TYR A 192 10.42 3.72 -3.63
CA TYR A 192 9.23 3.98 -4.45
C TYR A 192 8.59 5.32 -4.11
N GLY A 193 8.00 5.96 -5.12
CA GLY A 193 7.21 7.17 -4.94
C GLY A 193 7.98 8.27 -4.21
N PHE A 194 7.51 8.62 -3.01
CA PHE A 194 8.09 9.67 -2.18
C PHE A 194 8.92 9.13 -0.99
N SER A 195 9.14 7.82 -0.90
CA SER A 195 10.03 7.22 0.10
C SER A 195 11.48 7.17 -0.40
N GLN A 196 12.43 7.43 0.50
CA GLN A 196 13.86 7.34 0.17
C GLN A 196 14.28 5.90 -0.16
N GLY A 197 15.25 5.78 -1.07
CA GLY A 197 15.92 4.52 -1.38
C GLY A 197 17.10 4.26 -0.44
N ALA A 198 17.45 2.99 -0.26
CA ALA A 198 18.62 2.60 0.51
C ALA A 198 19.91 3.11 -0.15
N VAL A 199 20.89 3.51 0.66
CA VAL A 199 22.21 3.96 0.15
C VAL A 199 23.26 2.84 0.12
N ARG A 200 22.86 1.61 0.48
CA ARG A 200 23.75 0.45 0.58
C ARG A 200 23.04 -0.85 0.17
N PRO A 201 23.78 -1.86 -0.33
CA PRO A 201 23.19 -3.12 -0.76
C PRO A 201 22.46 -3.89 0.35
N GLY A 202 21.52 -4.74 -0.06
CA GLY A 202 20.80 -5.68 0.80
C GLY A 202 19.37 -5.27 1.19
N LEU A 203 18.85 -4.16 0.66
CA LEU A 203 17.44 -3.77 0.80
C LEU A 203 16.82 -3.64 -0.59
N GLY A 204 16.14 -4.69 -1.03
CA GLY A 204 15.46 -4.78 -2.33
C GLY A 204 14.60 -6.03 -2.39
N HIS A 205 13.80 -6.16 -3.45
CA HIS A 205 13.08 -7.39 -3.76
C HIS A 205 14.13 -8.43 -4.14
N ALA A 206 14.23 -9.51 -3.36
CA ALA A 206 15.02 -10.68 -3.76
C ALA A 206 14.41 -11.31 -5.03
#